data_AF-A0A0D0DS54-F1
#
_entry.id   AF-A0A0D0DS54-F1
#
_cell.length_a   1.000
_cell.length_b   1.000
_cell.length_c   1.000
_cell.angle_alpha   90.00
_cell.angle_beta   90.00
_cell.angle_gamma   90.00
#
_symmetry.space_group_name_H-M   'P 1'
#
loop_
_entity.id
_entity.type
_entity.pdbx_description
1 polymer ?
#
loop_
_entity_poly.entity_id
_entity_poly.type
_entity_poly.pdbx_seq_one_letter_code
_entity_poly.pdbx_strand_id
1 'polypeptide(L)' 'MALDYLSVPPTSAAVERVFSQGRHLFHFTRNRLSPSSTRGLLCLGSWSRCGLVVHDELFHVAKLKKKRLRD' A
#
# COMPACT_ATOMS: atom_id res chain seq x y z
N MET A 1 -5.01 -25.95 -9.42
CA MET A 1 -5.83 -26.53 -8.35
C MET A 1 -5.08 -26.62 -7.03
N ALA A 2 -4.10 -27.52 -6.86
CA ALA A 2 -3.41 -27.69 -5.57
C ALA A 2 -2.68 -26.41 -5.10
N LEU A 3 -1.95 -25.74 -6.00
CA LEU A 3 -1.26 -24.48 -5.67
C LEU A 3 -2.23 -23.37 -5.27
N ASP A 4 -3.39 -23.28 -5.92
CA ASP A 4 -4.39 -22.24 -5.64
C ASP A 4 -4.95 -22.41 -4.22
N TYR A 5 -5.30 -23.64 -3.83
CA TYR A 5 -5.76 -23.93 -2.47
C TYR A 5 -4.69 -23.70 -1.41
N LEU A 6 -3.43 -24.07 -1.68
CA LEU A 6 -2.32 -23.90 -0.75
C LEU A 6 -1.85 -22.43 -0.65
N SER A 7 -2.19 -21.60 -1.63
CA SER A 7 -1.85 -20.16 -1.61
C SER A 7 -2.75 -19.34 -0.69
N VAL A 8 -3.95 -19.86 -0.37
CA VAL A 8 -4.85 -19.20 0.58
C VAL A 8 -4.24 -19.34 1.98
N PRO A 9 -3.90 -18.23 2.65
CA PRO A 9 -3.38 -18.32 4.00
C PRO A 9 -4.46 -18.93 4.91
N PRO A 10 -4.10 -19.87 5.79
CA PRO A 10 -5.05 -20.54 6.67
C PRO A 10 -5.64 -19.60 7.74
N THR A 11 -5.13 -18.38 7.87
CA THR A 11 -5.53 -17.42 8.91
C THR A 11 -5.62 -15.98 8.38
N SER A 12 -6.45 -15.16 9.04
CA SER A 12 -6.56 -13.71 8.78
C SER A 12 -5.34 -12.91 9.23
N ALA A 13 -4.38 -13.53 9.94
CA ALA A 13 -3.24 -12.85 10.54
C ALA A 13 -2.39 -12.07 9.52
N ALA A 14 -2.29 -12.57 8.28
CA ALA A 14 -1.59 -11.85 7.21
C ALA A 14 -2.26 -10.51 6.87
N VAL A 15 -3.58 -10.51 6.79
CA VAL A 15 -4.39 -9.32 6.48
C VAL A 15 -4.41 -8.36 7.68
N GLU A 16 -4.53 -8.88 8.89
CA GLU A 16 -4.47 -8.08 10.13
C GLU A 16 -3.13 -7.37 10.30
N ARG A 17 -2.01 -8.03 9.99
CA ARG A 17 -0.68 -7.41 9.99
C ARG A 17 -0.59 -6.26 8.99
N VAL A 18 -1.17 -6.40 7.79
CA VAL A 18 -1.22 -5.32 6.79
C VAL A 18 -2.02 -4.12 7.32
N PHE A 19 -3.18 -4.35 7.94
CA PHE A 19 -3.99 -3.27 8.53
C PHE A 19 -3.32 -2.61 9.74
N SER A 20 -2.63 -3.40 10.58
CA SER A 20 -1.87 -2.89 11.73
C SER A 20 -0.68 -2.03 11.30
N GLN A 21 0.07 -2.46 10.28
CA GLN A 21 1.15 -1.66 9.68
C GLN A 21 0.61 -0.41 8.97
N GLY A 22 -0.55 -0.54 8.32
CA GLY A 22 -1.27 0.55 7.67
C GLY A 22 -1.91 1.53 8.66
N ARG A 23 -1.79 1.33 9.98
CA ARG A 23 -2.47 2.15 10.98
C ARG A 23 -2.21 3.64 10.78
N HIS A 24 -1.02 4.08 10.36
CA HIS A 24 -0.78 5.51 10.07
C HIS A 24 -1.56 6.07 8.88
N LEU A 25 -1.91 5.24 7.89
CA LEU A 25 -2.80 5.63 6.79
C LEU A 25 -4.26 5.74 7.25
N PHE A 26 -4.64 4.91 8.23
CA PHE A 26 -5.99 4.78 8.76
C PHE A 26 -6.26 5.56 10.06
N HIS A 27 -5.23 6.07 10.73
CA HIS A 27 -5.36 6.62 12.09
C HIS A 27 -6.17 7.91 12.09
N PHE A 28 -6.77 8.18 13.25
CA PHE A 28 -7.74 9.21 13.66
C PHE A 28 -7.69 10.59 12.97
N THR A 29 -6.56 11.02 12.45
CA THR A 29 -6.50 12.14 11.50
C THR A 29 -7.23 11.70 10.23
N ARG A 30 -8.46 12.18 10.03
CA ARG A 30 -9.32 11.94 8.85
C ARG A 30 -8.62 12.28 7.52
N ASN A 31 -7.65 11.48 7.12
CA ASN A 31 -7.06 11.47 5.81
C ASN A 31 -8.21 11.05 4.90
N ARG A 32 -8.77 12.00 4.13
CA ARG A 32 -9.86 11.78 3.18
C ARG A 32 -9.37 10.94 1.98
N LEU A 33 -8.79 9.79 2.26
CA LEU A 33 -8.32 8.83 1.28
C LEU A 33 -9.52 8.00 0.82
N SER A 34 -9.69 7.91 -0.48
CA SER A 34 -10.67 6.99 -1.06
C SER A 34 -10.24 5.54 -0.76
N PRO A 35 -11.18 4.59 -0.71
CA PRO A 35 -10.85 3.16 -0.55
C PRO A 35 -9.82 2.66 -1.58
N SER A 36 -9.89 3.18 -2.81
CA SER A 36 -8.93 2.89 -3.89
C SER A 36 -7.52 3.41 -3.57
N SER A 37 -7.40 4.64 -3.08
CA SER A 37 -6.11 5.25 -2.73
C SER A 37 -5.46 4.51 -1.57
N THR A 38 -6.26 4.18 -0.56
CA THR A 38 -5.85 3.41 0.61
C THR A 38 -5.33 2.03 0.20
N ARG A 39 -6.06 1.30 -0.65
CA ARG A 39 -5.60 -0.01 -1.16
C ARG A 39 -4.28 0.12 -1.92
N GLY A 40 -4.18 1.12 -2.81
CA GLY A 40 -2.96 1.38 -3.57
C GLY A 40 -1.74 1.65 -2.68
N LEU A 41 -1.92 2.45 -1.61
CA LEU A 41 -0.86 2.76 -0.65
C LEU A 41 -0.41 1.53 0.14
N LEU A 42 -1.34 0.66 0.57
CA LEU A 42 -1.00 -0.59 1.24
C LEU A 42 -0.23 -1.55 0.34
N CYS A 43 -0.66 -1.71 -0.92
CA CYS A 43 0.03 -2.52 -1.92
C CYS A 43 1.44 -1.99 -2.19
N LEU A 44 1.56 -0.68 -2.41
CA LEU A 44 2.84 -0.01 -2.69
C LEU A 44 3.83 -0.17 -1.52
N GLY A 45 3.35 -0.01 -0.28
CA GLY A 45 4.18 -0.25 0.91
C GLY A 45 4.65 -1.71 1.02
N SER A 46 3.77 -2.67 0.71
CA SER A 46 4.13 -4.09 0.67
C SER A 46 5.19 -4.38 -0.39
N TRP A 47 4.99 -3.89 -1.62
CA TRP A 47 5.92 -4.08 -2.73
C TRP A 47 7.28 -3.44 -2.48
N SER A 48 7.30 -2.23 -1.89
CA SER A 48 8.54 -1.57 -1.48
C SER A 48 9.33 -2.43 -0.49
N ARG A 49 8.66 -3.03 0.51
CA ARG A 49 9.33 -3.94 1.46
C ARG A 49 9.85 -5.22 0.80
N CYS A 50 9.19 -5.71 -0.23
CA CYS A 50 9.64 -6.85 -1.02
C CYS A 50 10.72 -6.49 -2.05
N GLY A 51 11.17 -5.23 -2.11
CA GLY A 51 12.16 -4.77 -3.10
C GLY A 51 11.63 -4.74 -4.53
N LEU A 52 10.31 -4.78 -4.71
CA LEU A 52 9.65 -4.80 -6.02
C LEU A 52 9.47 -3.39 -6.62
N VAL A 53 9.87 -2.35 -5.89
CA VAL A 53 9.72 -0.96 -6.33
C VAL A 53 11.06 -0.24 -6.24
N VAL A 54 11.45 0.40 -7.34
CA VAL A 54 12.62 1.29 -7.38
C VAL A 54 12.25 2.59 -6.68
N HIS A 55 12.91 2.87 -5.55
CA HIS A 55 12.60 4.03 -4.73
C HIS A 55 12.84 5.36 -5.45
N ASP A 56 13.88 5.45 -6.28
CA ASP A 56 14.25 6.69 -6.99
C ASP A 56 13.12 7.15 -7.93
N GLU A 57 12.60 6.23 -8.74
CA GLU A 57 11.45 6.44 -9.61
C GLU A 57 10.19 6.86 -8.83
N LEU A 58 9.98 6.24 -7.67
CA LEU A 58 8.85 6.54 -6.79
C LEU A 58 8.91 7.99 -6.29
N PHE A 59 10.09 8.47 -5.90
CA PHE A 59 10.32 9.87 -5.53
C PHE A 59 10.10 10.81 -6.71
N HIS A 60 10.53 10.43 -7.91
CA HIS A 60 10.33 11.23 -9.11
C HIS A 60 8.83 11.42 -9.42
N VAL A 61 8.07 10.33 -9.44
CA VAL A 61 6.61 10.35 -9.65
C VAL A 61 5.89 11.18 -8.58
N ALA A 62 6.31 11.05 -7.31
CA ALA A 62 5.73 11.83 -6.22
C ALA A 62 5.97 13.34 -6.39
N LYS A 63 7.16 13.75 -6.84
CA LYS A 63 7.49 15.15 -7.14
C LYS A 63 6.67 15.69 -8.31
N LEU A 64 6.52 14.92 -9.39
CA LEU A 64 5.72 15.31 -10.56
C LEU A 64 4.26 15.58 -10.19
N LYS A 65 3.66 14.70 -9.37
CA LYS A 65 2.28 14.87 -8.92
C LYS A 65 2.10 16.13 -8.05
N LYS A 66 3.08 16.44 -7.19
CA LYS A 66 3.06 17.66 -6.37
C LYS A 66 3.21 18.94 -7.20
N LYS A 67 3.92 18.89 -8.33
CA LYS A 67 4.00 20.02 -9.27
C LYS A 67 2.65 20.26 -9.95
N ARG A 68 2.04 19.21 -10.51
CA ARG A 68 0.72 19.27 -11.18
C ARG A 68 -0.42 19.79 -10.29
N LEU A 69 -0.36 19.56 -8.97
CA LEU A 69 -1.37 20.05 -8.03
C LEU A 69 -1.20 21.53 -7.65
N ARG A 70 -0.09 22.16 -8.04
CA ARG A 70 0.24 23.56 -7.73
C ARG A 70 0.14 24.50 -8.94
N ASP A 71 0.07 23.93 -10.14
CA ASP A 71 -0.26 24.63 -11.39
C ASP A 71 -1.79 24.65 -11.58
#